data_AF-A0A522Q3Z4-F1
#
_entry.id   AF-A0A522Q3Z4-F1
#
_cell.length_a   1.000
_cell.length_b   1.000
_cell.length_c   1.000
_cell.angle_alpha   90.00
_cell.angle_beta   90.00
_cell.angle_gamma   90.00
#
_symmetry.space_group_name_H-M   'P 1'
#
loop_
_entity.id
_entity.type
_entity.pdbx_description
1 polymer ?
#
loop_
_entity_poly.entity_id
_entity_poly.type
_entity_poly.pdbx_seq_one_letter_code
_entity_poly.pdbx_strand_id
1 'polypeptide(L)'
;MTRRSVWLVPAIVLFCPVFATNLAARSEPGTWVEVRSPHFAVITNAGEKPGRQVGGRFEQIRAVFQMTFPTLKVDPDVPIVVLAVKSHKDFLALGPESWSQKGELKRAGYFLKSQDVNYVLLSLDAEDENPYHLLFHEYAHLLLHQGIPMIPLWLDEGIAEYYGNTEIHSKEILLGVPSTEHIRMLRENRQLPLRTLFAVGPDSPYYNEQNKGSMFYAESWALAHYLMTKSFQEKKSLLDPYLAEIGRGTDSVTAAAHALGNPDDLERELASYIQKSSFVLLKEQGATRVDPNSFTVRVMSQAESEAVRGDLLARNRRYADAQAMLQDALRQDPKNVESMVSLGLLEFQQGHRTEAQKWFARAVPLNSKNVLANYYYAWMAMNSHNLDEATSAQVQKSLEAAIQVNPRFAPAYDALAHFYAQRNEKLEQAHMMALHAVALDPSNVYYYLTTAHILMLMNRVQDAIVVAQKSQKIAKSSTELAAVEGVLGNALQYQAALAEREKYMAAQKSALERPPSVSPPPSPGTADLDESSSTPPVLRHTEAVRGPRDIAVGVIETVKCSRNSLDMEFNSQRQELHLYTDNYFQVQFSALNYKPTGELYPCTQIQTMKARVSFYDIKGQPNEGELISVELSK
;
A
#
# COMPACT_ATOMS: atom_id res chain seq x y z
N MET A 1 -68.87 57.57 -31.32
CA MET A 1 -67.45 57.18 -31.48
C MET A 1 -66.91 56.80 -30.11
N THR A 2 -66.95 55.51 -29.78
CA THR A 2 -66.65 54.98 -28.45
C THR A 2 -65.41 54.10 -28.51
N ARG A 3 -64.24 54.64 -28.14
CA ARG A 3 -63.05 53.83 -27.83
C ARG A 3 -63.03 53.59 -26.32
N ARG A 4 -63.35 52.36 -25.91
CA ARG A 4 -63.22 51.87 -24.53
C ARG A 4 -61.82 51.32 -24.34
N SER A 5 -61.07 51.96 -23.44
CA SER A 5 -59.77 51.54 -22.95
C SER A 5 -59.94 50.36 -21.99
N VAL A 6 -59.32 49.22 -22.30
CA VAL A 6 -59.30 48.03 -21.44
C VAL A 6 -58.20 48.21 -20.40
N TRP A 7 -58.58 48.17 -19.13
CA TRP A 7 -57.68 48.19 -17.97
C TRP A 7 -57.27 46.75 -17.63
N LEU A 8 -55.95 46.52 -17.54
CA LEU A 8 -55.33 45.29 -17.05
C LEU A 8 -55.46 45.23 -15.52
N VAL A 9 -56.11 44.17 -15.02
CA VAL A 9 -56.15 43.83 -13.59
C VAL A 9 -55.02 42.84 -13.30
N PRO A 10 -54.10 43.11 -12.35
CA PRO A 10 -53.06 42.17 -12.00
C PRO A 10 -53.61 41.04 -11.12
N ALA A 11 -53.31 39.81 -11.48
CA ALA A 11 -53.61 38.62 -10.70
C ALA A 11 -52.78 38.61 -9.40
N ILE A 12 -53.46 38.60 -8.26
CA ILE A 12 -52.86 38.44 -6.93
C ILE A 12 -52.50 36.96 -6.77
N VAL A 13 -51.21 36.65 -6.84
CA VAL A 13 -50.66 35.34 -6.45
C VAL A 13 -50.59 35.30 -4.93
N LEU A 14 -51.43 34.46 -4.31
CA LEU A 14 -51.35 34.13 -2.89
C LEU A 14 -50.05 33.35 -2.62
N PHE A 15 -49.07 34.03 -2.03
CA PHE A 15 -47.90 33.40 -1.42
C PHE A 15 -48.36 32.72 -0.13
N CYS A 16 -48.39 31.39 -0.13
CA CYS A 16 -48.56 30.59 1.08
C CYS A 16 -47.18 30.44 1.74
N PRO A 17 -46.91 31.04 2.91
CA PRO A 17 -45.63 30.85 3.57
C PRO A 17 -45.58 29.41 4.11
N VAL A 18 -44.74 28.58 3.48
CA VAL A 18 -44.33 27.30 4.06
C VAL A 18 -43.52 27.63 5.31
N PHE A 19 -44.16 27.53 6.47
CA PHE A 19 -43.45 27.49 7.74
C PHE A 19 -42.60 26.20 7.76
N ALA A 20 -41.30 26.35 7.48
CA ALA A 20 -40.33 25.32 7.80
C ALA A 20 -40.25 25.21 9.33
N THR A 21 -41.01 24.29 9.90
CA THR A 21 -40.90 23.92 11.30
C THR A 21 -39.55 23.22 11.49
N ASN A 22 -38.56 23.92 12.03
CA ASN A 22 -37.40 23.32 12.68
C ASN A 22 -37.89 22.55 13.91
N LEU A 23 -38.39 21.33 13.69
CA LEU A 23 -38.50 20.34 14.74
C LEU A 23 -37.09 19.88 15.05
N ALA A 24 -36.48 20.46 16.09
CA ALA A 24 -35.36 19.82 16.78
C ALA A 24 -35.88 18.48 17.31
N ALA A 25 -35.70 17.43 16.51
CA ALA A 25 -36.08 16.08 16.87
C ALA A 25 -35.26 15.70 18.11
N ARG A 26 -35.93 15.62 19.27
CA ARG A 26 -35.36 14.93 20.43
C ARG A 26 -35.09 13.49 20.00
N SER A 27 -33.82 13.13 19.91
CA SER A 27 -33.40 11.76 19.60
C SER A 27 -33.93 10.80 20.68
N GLU A 28 -34.65 9.76 20.27
CA GLU A 28 -35.05 8.69 21.18
C GLU A 28 -33.80 7.92 21.69
N PRO A 29 -33.86 7.30 22.88
CA PRO A 29 -32.76 6.47 23.38
C PRO A 29 -32.43 5.35 22.38
N GLY A 30 -31.20 5.33 21.86
CA GLY A 30 -30.73 4.33 20.90
C GLY A 30 -30.73 4.77 19.42
N THR A 31 -31.24 5.96 19.11
CA THR A 31 -31.11 6.54 17.76
C THR A 31 -29.68 7.01 17.49
N TRP A 32 -29.09 6.54 16.39
CA TRP A 32 -27.79 7.01 15.92
C TRP A 32 -27.95 8.29 15.10
N VAL A 33 -27.05 9.25 15.31
CA VAL A 33 -26.97 10.48 14.54
C VAL A 33 -25.58 10.63 13.93
N GLU A 34 -25.53 11.21 12.72
CA GLU A 34 -24.30 11.69 12.11
C GLU A 34 -24.24 13.21 12.27
N VAL A 35 -23.16 13.69 12.87
CA VAL A 35 -22.77 15.09 12.92
C VAL A 35 -21.60 15.30 11.97
N ARG A 36 -21.76 16.16 10.98
CA ARG A 36 -20.73 16.44 9.97
C ARG A 36 -20.18 17.85 10.15
N SER A 37 -18.91 17.92 10.52
CA SER A 37 -18.09 19.13 10.50
C SER A 37 -17.40 19.27 9.12
N PRO A 38 -16.63 20.34 8.88
CA PRO A 38 -15.91 20.49 7.61
C PRO A 38 -15.00 19.31 7.23
N HIS A 39 -14.32 18.71 8.21
CA HIS A 39 -13.31 17.66 7.95
C HIS A 39 -13.62 16.29 8.58
N PHE A 40 -14.61 16.20 9.47
CA PHE A 40 -14.92 14.98 10.21
C PHE A 40 -16.40 14.60 10.13
N ALA A 41 -16.66 13.29 10.15
CA ALA A 41 -17.98 12.74 10.41
C ALA A 41 -17.98 12.07 11.78
N VAL A 42 -18.85 12.53 12.68
CA VAL A 42 -19.04 11.95 14.01
C VAL A 42 -20.36 11.20 14.04
N ILE A 43 -20.29 9.89 14.29
CA ILE A 43 -21.44 9.00 14.40
C ILE A 43 -21.61 8.64 15.87
N THR A 44 -22.78 8.89 16.44
CA THR A 44 -23.00 8.73 17.88
C THR A 44 -24.42 8.30 18.25
N ASN A 45 -24.54 7.47 19.29
CA ASN A 45 -25.79 7.13 19.97
C ASN A 45 -26.03 7.98 21.24
N ALA A 46 -25.19 9.00 21.50
CA ALA A 46 -25.32 9.92 22.64
C ALA A 46 -26.15 11.18 22.32
N GLY A 47 -26.58 11.33 21.06
CA GLY A 47 -27.36 12.45 20.58
C GLY A 47 -26.50 13.60 20.01
N GLU A 48 -27.19 14.64 19.54
CA GLU A 48 -26.59 15.74 18.79
C GLU A 48 -25.54 16.53 19.56
N LYS A 49 -25.84 16.92 20.81
CA LYS A 49 -24.95 17.80 21.59
C LYS A 49 -23.58 17.17 21.86
N PRO A 50 -23.46 15.91 22.35
CA PRO A 50 -22.17 15.25 22.45
C PRO A 50 -21.47 15.09 21.10
N GLY A 51 -22.21 14.73 20.04
CA GLY A 51 -21.64 14.59 18.69
C GLY A 51 -20.99 15.88 18.17
N ARG A 52 -21.66 17.02 18.35
CA ARG A 52 -21.10 18.35 18.01
C ARG A 52 -19.86 18.67 18.84
N GLN A 53 -19.86 18.38 20.14
CA GLN A 53 -18.71 18.63 21.00
C GLN A 53 -17.48 17.82 20.59
N VAL A 54 -17.67 16.54 20.26
CA VAL A 54 -16.59 15.68 19.75
C VAL A 54 -16.07 16.23 18.42
N GLY A 55 -16.95 16.54 17.47
CA GLY A 55 -16.55 17.12 16.18
C GLY A 55 -15.79 18.42 16.37
N GLY A 56 -16.19 19.25 17.35
CA GLY A 56 -15.52 20.50 17.69
C GLY A 56 -14.09 20.27 18.14
N ARG A 57 -13.86 19.28 19.01
CA ARG A 57 -12.51 18.91 19.49
C ARG A 57 -11.60 18.44 18.36
N PHE A 58 -12.12 17.65 17.42
CA PHE A 58 -11.36 17.20 16.25
C PHE A 58 -11.02 18.36 15.29
N GLU A 59 -11.95 19.29 15.07
CA GLU A 59 -11.66 20.51 14.29
C GLU A 59 -10.64 21.42 15.00
N GLN A 60 -10.69 21.50 16.32
CA GLN A 60 -9.76 22.28 17.14
C GLN A 60 -8.34 21.71 17.07
N ILE A 61 -8.16 20.39 17.26
CA ILE A 61 -6.82 19.77 17.15
C ILE A 61 -6.30 19.90 15.71
N ARG A 62 -7.14 19.70 14.68
CA ARG A 62 -6.76 19.96 13.29
C ARG A 62 -6.28 21.40 13.09
N ALA A 63 -7.00 22.38 13.64
CA ALA A 63 -6.63 23.79 13.54
C ALA A 63 -5.28 24.08 14.23
N VAL A 64 -4.99 23.44 15.37
CA VAL A 64 -3.67 23.50 16.02
C VAL A 64 -2.59 23.01 15.07
N PHE A 65 -2.74 21.83 14.47
CA PHE A 65 -1.76 21.30 13.52
C PHE A 65 -1.57 22.20 12.30
N GLN A 66 -2.65 22.79 11.77
CA GLN A 66 -2.57 23.73 10.65
C GLN A 66 -1.73 24.97 10.99
N MET A 67 -1.88 25.47 12.22
CA MET A 67 -1.17 26.65 12.69
C MET A 67 0.31 26.34 12.97
N THR A 68 0.59 25.21 13.63
CA THR A 68 1.97 24.85 13.98
C THR A 68 2.77 24.40 12.77
N PHE A 69 2.12 23.73 11.82
CA PHE A 69 2.76 23.16 10.65
C PHE A 69 2.13 23.71 9.36
N PRO A 70 2.33 25.00 9.05
CA PRO A 70 1.64 25.66 7.93
C PRO A 70 2.00 25.08 6.55
N THR A 71 3.14 24.42 6.44
CA THR A 71 3.62 23.76 5.23
C THR A 71 3.23 22.28 5.16
N LEU A 72 2.83 21.66 6.28
CA LEU A 72 2.34 20.29 6.27
C LEU A 72 0.90 20.26 5.79
N LYS A 73 0.58 19.20 5.06
CA LYS A 73 -0.80 18.89 4.73
C LYS A 73 -1.49 18.29 5.96
N VAL A 74 -2.45 19.02 6.50
CA VAL A 74 -3.16 18.65 7.74
C VAL A 74 -4.51 17.96 7.51
N ASP A 75 -4.93 17.88 6.25
CA ASP A 75 -6.09 17.09 5.84
C ASP A 75 -5.63 15.69 5.42
N PRO A 76 -6.05 14.65 6.16
CA PRO A 76 -5.64 13.29 5.85
C PRO A 76 -6.21 12.87 4.49
N ASP A 77 -5.43 12.06 3.78
CA ASP A 77 -5.80 11.50 2.47
C ASP A 77 -7.00 10.57 2.55
N VAL A 78 -7.12 9.94 3.72
CA VAL A 78 -8.12 8.97 4.08
C VAL A 78 -9.04 9.64 5.12
N PRO A 79 -10.36 9.71 4.87
CA PRO A 79 -11.30 10.36 5.77
C PRO A 79 -11.29 9.72 7.16
N ILE A 80 -11.54 10.53 8.18
CA ILE A 80 -11.67 10.07 9.57
C ILE A 80 -13.15 10.05 9.95
N VAL A 81 -13.63 8.90 10.40
CA VAL A 81 -14.98 8.70 10.94
C VAL A 81 -14.88 8.40 12.44
N VAL A 82 -15.53 9.22 13.25
CA VAL A 82 -15.49 9.14 14.71
C VAL A 82 -16.77 8.49 15.23
N LEU A 83 -16.69 7.25 15.70
CA LEU A 83 -17.75 6.59 16.47
C LEU A 83 -17.63 6.99 17.94
N ALA A 84 -18.37 8.03 18.33
CA ALA A 84 -18.44 8.50 19.72
C ALA A 84 -19.61 7.81 20.42
N VAL A 85 -19.33 6.77 21.20
CA VAL A 85 -20.35 5.96 21.84
C VAL A 85 -20.66 6.44 23.25
N LYS A 86 -21.95 6.37 23.61
CA LYS A 86 -22.48 6.88 24.87
C LYS A 86 -21.88 6.16 26.08
N SER A 87 -21.64 4.85 25.96
CA SER A 87 -21.22 4.02 27.09
C SER A 87 -19.96 3.21 26.83
N HIS A 88 -19.20 2.94 27.89
CA HIS A 88 -18.01 2.09 27.83
C HIS A 88 -18.35 0.66 27.43
N LYS A 89 -19.57 0.20 27.76
CA LYS A 89 -20.09 -1.07 27.26
C LYS A 89 -20.19 -1.09 25.73
N ASP A 90 -20.72 -0.03 25.12
CA ASP A 90 -20.81 0.07 23.66
C ASP A 90 -19.41 0.15 23.02
N PHE A 91 -18.46 0.79 23.71
CA PHE A 91 -17.06 0.87 23.29
C PHE A 91 -16.42 -0.53 23.22
N LEU A 92 -16.53 -1.32 24.30
CA LEU A 92 -16.03 -2.70 24.32
C LEU A 92 -16.74 -3.61 23.31
N ALA A 93 -18.02 -3.36 23.03
CA ALA A 93 -18.78 -4.10 22.03
C ALA A 93 -18.34 -3.83 20.58
N LEU A 94 -17.65 -2.72 20.30
CA LEU A 94 -17.15 -2.36 18.97
C LEU A 94 -15.62 -2.44 18.84
N GLY A 95 -14.92 -2.46 19.96
CA GLY A 95 -13.47 -2.66 20.01
C GLY A 95 -13.03 -4.11 19.75
N PRO A 96 -11.71 -4.36 19.69
CA PRO A 96 -11.12 -5.69 19.62
C PRO A 96 -11.68 -6.65 20.68
N GLU A 97 -11.83 -7.93 20.32
CA GLU A 97 -12.42 -8.95 21.20
C GLU A 97 -11.59 -9.20 22.47
N SER A 98 -10.26 -9.06 22.40
CA SER A 98 -9.36 -9.11 23.55
C SER A 98 -9.67 -8.05 24.61
N TRP A 99 -10.38 -6.99 24.18
CA TRP A 99 -11.19 -6.07 24.97
C TRP A 99 -11.85 -6.76 26.16
N SER A 100 -12.75 -7.69 25.89
CA SER A 100 -13.79 -8.11 26.84
C SER A 100 -13.33 -9.13 27.92
N GLN A 101 -12.03 -9.26 28.18
CA GLN A 101 -11.46 -10.26 29.10
C GLN A 101 -11.11 -9.64 30.47
N LYS A 102 -11.34 -10.39 31.58
CA LYS A 102 -11.11 -9.92 32.96
C LYS A 102 -9.68 -9.36 33.16
N GLY A 103 -9.58 -8.10 33.59
CA GLY A 103 -8.32 -7.40 33.85
C GLY A 103 -8.11 -6.12 33.01
N GLU A 104 -9.16 -5.64 32.34
CA GLU A 104 -9.14 -4.57 31.34
C GLU A 104 -8.43 -3.27 31.76
N LEU A 105 -7.55 -2.80 30.86
CA LEU A 105 -7.05 -1.43 30.82
C LEU A 105 -8.25 -0.48 30.63
N LYS A 106 -8.39 0.52 31.50
CA LYS A 106 -9.34 1.62 31.31
C LYS A 106 -8.95 2.40 30.06
N ARG A 107 -9.56 2.09 28.91
CA ARG A 107 -9.33 2.78 27.63
C ARG A 107 -10.56 3.60 27.27
N ALA A 108 -10.36 4.87 26.95
CA ALA A 108 -11.44 5.72 26.46
C ALA A 108 -11.44 5.91 24.94
N GLY A 109 -10.32 5.63 24.26
CA GLY A 109 -10.16 5.84 22.83
C GLY A 109 -9.53 4.65 22.10
N TYR A 110 -9.77 4.60 20.79
CA TYR A 110 -9.12 3.68 19.87
C TYR A 110 -9.06 4.29 18.48
N PHE A 111 -7.90 4.15 17.83
CA PHE A 111 -7.69 4.62 16.46
C PHE A 111 -7.35 3.42 15.58
N LEU A 112 -8.11 3.25 14.50
CA LEU A 112 -7.92 2.20 13.51
C LEU A 112 -7.61 2.83 12.16
N LYS A 113 -6.38 2.62 11.69
CA LYS A 113 -5.92 3.10 10.37
C LYS A 113 -6.34 2.11 9.28
N SER A 114 -6.80 2.61 8.15
CA SER A 114 -7.12 1.78 6.98
C SER A 114 -6.90 2.52 5.66
N GLN A 115 -7.08 1.82 4.53
CA GLN A 115 -6.73 2.35 3.21
C GLN A 115 -7.73 3.38 2.66
N ASP A 116 -8.97 3.35 3.14
CA ASP A 116 -10.12 4.09 2.61
C ASP A 116 -10.89 4.88 3.66
N VAL A 117 -10.83 4.45 4.92
CA VAL A 117 -11.37 5.15 6.08
C VAL A 117 -10.53 4.87 7.32
N ASN A 118 -10.28 5.91 8.11
CA ASN A 118 -9.71 5.81 9.44
C ASN A 118 -10.84 5.90 10.46
N TYR A 119 -10.96 4.91 11.34
CA TYR A 119 -11.96 4.95 12.40
C TYR A 119 -11.35 5.43 13.71
N VAL A 120 -12.09 6.30 14.39
CA VAL A 120 -11.89 6.60 15.80
C VAL A 120 -13.07 6.01 16.55
N LEU A 121 -12.83 5.23 17.60
CA LEU A 121 -13.85 4.82 18.55
C LEU A 121 -13.56 5.52 19.88
N LEU A 122 -14.56 6.19 20.44
CA LEU A 122 -14.43 7.02 21.65
C LEU A 122 -15.58 6.71 22.62
N SER A 123 -15.24 6.40 23.87
CA SER A 123 -16.18 6.24 24.98
C SER A 123 -16.43 7.60 25.65
N LEU A 124 -17.69 8.04 25.72
CA LEU A 124 -18.03 9.35 26.28
C LEU A 124 -18.22 9.37 27.81
N ASP A 125 -18.33 8.21 28.44
CA ASP A 125 -18.50 8.03 29.89
C ASP A 125 -17.30 7.36 30.57
N ALA A 126 -16.18 7.20 29.87
CA ALA A 126 -14.98 6.60 30.46
C ALA A 126 -14.36 7.53 31.51
N GLU A 127 -13.98 6.95 32.66
CA GLU A 127 -13.27 7.63 33.75
C GLU A 127 -11.77 7.77 33.45
N ASP A 128 -11.44 8.40 32.33
CA ASP A 128 -10.08 8.73 31.92
C ASP A 128 -9.82 10.23 32.15
N GLU A 129 -8.65 10.60 32.67
CA GLU A 129 -8.28 12.00 32.88
C GLU A 129 -8.19 12.76 31.54
N ASN A 130 -7.73 12.09 30.47
CA ASN A 130 -7.72 12.64 29.12
C ASN A 130 -8.13 11.58 28.08
N PRO A 131 -9.45 11.41 27.79
CA PRO A 131 -9.93 10.40 26.87
C PRO A 131 -9.52 10.63 25.40
N TYR A 132 -8.95 11.80 25.10
CA TYR A 132 -8.48 12.15 23.76
C TYR A 132 -6.98 11.93 23.56
N HIS A 133 -6.20 11.62 24.61
CA HIS A 133 -4.74 11.51 24.51
C HIS A 133 -4.31 10.57 23.39
N LEU A 134 -4.77 9.32 23.44
CA LEU A 134 -4.47 8.33 22.41
C LEU A 134 -4.97 8.75 21.03
N LEU A 135 -6.13 9.42 20.95
CA LEU A 135 -6.73 9.81 19.68
C LEU A 135 -5.92 10.92 19.00
N PHE A 136 -5.48 11.91 19.77
CA PHE A 136 -4.64 13.00 19.27
C PHE A 136 -3.22 12.55 19.00
N HIS A 137 -2.68 11.60 19.78
CA HIS A 137 -1.41 10.93 19.51
C HIS A 137 -1.45 10.21 18.15
N GLU A 138 -2.47 9.38 17.90
CA GLU A 138 -2.58 8.66 16.63
C GLU A 138 -2.89 9.58 15.44
N TYR A 139 -3.64 10.67 15.68
CA TYR A 139 -3.84 11.72 14.69
C TYR A 139 -2.53 12.44 14.35
N ALA A 140 -1.66 12.69 15.33
CA ALA A 140 -0.34 13.28 15.08
C ALA A 140 0.50 12.42 14.13
N HIS A 141 0.58 11.11 14.38
CA HIS A 141 1.29 10.19 13.47
C HIS A 141 0.76 10.26 12.04
N LEU A 142 -0.56 10.30 11.84
CA LEU A 142 -1.14 10.41 10.51
C LEU A 142 -0.62 11.64 9.76
N LEU A 143 -0.56 12.79 10.42
CA LEU A 143 -0.13 14.04 9.80
C LEU A 143 1.40 14.08 9.60
N LEU A 144 2.16 13.58 10.57
CA LEU A 144 3.62 13.53 10.50
C LEU A 144 4.08 12.63 9.37
N HIS A 145 3.52 11.43 9.22
CA HIS A 145 3.92 10.49 8.17
C HIS A 145 3.52 10.97 6.78
N GLN A 146 2.46 11.78 6.67
CA GLN A 146 2.03 12.39 5.41
C GLN A 146 2.95 13.52 4.95
N GLY A 147 3.54 14.29 5.88
CA GLY A 147 4.30 15.48 5.53
C GLY A 147 5.81 15.43 5.83
N ILE A 148 6.27 14.46 6.62
CA ILE A 148 7.70 14.26 6.96
C ILE A 148 8.08 12.81 6.65
N PRO A 149 8.39 12.50 5.37
CA PRO A 149 8.86 11.18 4.99
C PRO A 149 10.12 10.80 5.78
N MET A 150 10.19 9.56 6.28
CA MET A 150 11.33 9.02 7.03
C MET A 150 11.62 9.74 8.37
N ILE A 151 10.60 10.29 9.03
CA ILE A 151 10.74 10.84 10.39
C ILE A 151 11.40 9.81 11.34
N PRO A 152 12.45 10.18 12.09
CA PRO A 152 13.08 9.29 13.06
C PRO A 152 12.12 8.91 14.18
N LEU A 153 12.13 7.65 14.60
CA LEU A 153 11.14 7.09 15.53
C LEU A 153 11.02 7.84 16.86
N TRP A 154 12.15 8.28 17.44
CA TRP A 154 12.12 9.08 18.67
C TRP A 154 11.37 10.40 18.51
N LEU A 155 11.50 11.05 17.34
CA LEU A 155 10.88 12.33 17.08
C LEU A 155 9.40 12.16 16.74
N ASP A 156 9.08 11.12 15.99
CA ASP A 156 7.71 10.73 15.67
C ASP A 156 6.89 10.49 16.95
N GLU A 157 7.37 9.62 17.83
CA GLU A 157 6.74 9.34 19.12
C GLU A 157 6.76 10.55 20.06
N GLY A 158 7.88 11.30 20.09
CA GLY A 158 7.99 12.48 20.95
C GLY A 158 6.99 13.58 20.60
N ILE A 159 6.79 13.85 19.30
CA ILE A 159 5.79 14.80 18.82
C ILE A 159 4.37 14.24 19.03
N ALA A 160 4.14 12.96 18.77
CA ALA A 160 2.84 12.34 18.99
C ALA A 160 2.42 12.37 20.47
N GLU A 161 3.33 12.10 21.41
CA GLU A 161 3.09 12.26 22.84
C GLU A 161 2.90 13.71 23.26
N TYR A 162 3.63 14.65 22.65
CA TYR A 162 3.46 16.08 22.90
C TYR A 162 2.04 16.54 22.53
N TYR A 163 1.57 16.26 21.32
CA TYR A 163 0.23 16.66 20.88
C TYR A 163 -0.89 15.78 21.44
N GLY A 164 -0.60 14.53 21.80
CA GLY A 164 -1.51 13.66 22.54
C GLY A 164 -1.98 14.33 23.83
N ASN A 165 -1.07 14.98 24.56
CA ASN A 165 -1.39 15.72 25.77
C ASN A 165 -1.93 17.15 25.52
N THR A 166 -2.63 17.37 24.41
CA THR A 166 -3.32 18.63 24.17
C THR A 166 -4.58 18.71 25.02
N GLU A 167 -4.70 19.76 25.83
CA GLU A 167 -5.92 20.06 26.57
C GLU A 167 -6.71 21.20 25.92
N ILE A 168 -7.96 20.91 25.58
CA ILE A 168 -8.86 21.87 24.95
C ILE A 168 -9.83 22.43 25.98
N HIS A 169 -9.68 23.71 26.30
CA HIS A 169 -10.56 24.47 27.19
C HIS A 169 -11.45 25.44 26.39
N SER A 170 -12.40 26.09 27.08
CA SER A 170 -13.37 26.99 26.42
C SER A 170 -12.77 28.25 25.79
N LYS A 171 -11.61 28.72 26.29
CA LYS A 171 -10.98 29.99 25.87
C LYS A 171 -9.56 29.82 25.34
N GLU A 172 -8.92 28.68 25.61
CA GLU A 172 -7.55 28.41 25.23
C GLU A 172 -7.35 26.91 25.00
N ILE A 173 -6.35 26.58 24.20
CA ILE A 173 -5.84 25.22 24.05
C ILE A 173 -4.42 25.20 24.62
N LEU A 174 -4.15 24.26 25.52
CA LEU A 174 -2.83 24.03 26.10
C LEU A 174 -2.17 22.89 25.33
N LEU A 175 -1.01 23.16 24.72
CA LEU A 175 -0.25 22.18 23.96
C LEU A 175 0.85 21.58 24.81
N GLY A 176 1.06 20.27 24.65
CA GLY A 176 2.18 19.58 25.28
C GLY A 176 2.07 19.50 26.79
N VAL A 177 0.87 19.39 27.36
CA VAL A 177 0.73 19.32 28.81
C VAL A 177 1.59 18.16 29.35
N PRO A 178 2.50 18.40 30.32
CA PRO A 178 3.36 17.35 30.81
C PRO A 178 2.60 16.18 31.39
N SER A 179 2.90 14.98 30.86
CA SER A 179 2.43 13.74 31.45
C SER A 179 3.09 13.54 32.82
N THR A 180 2.25 13.54 33.87
CA THR A 180 2.71 13.26 35.24
C THR A 180 3.40 11.90 35.33
N GLU A 181 2.90 10.91 34.58
CA GLU A 181 3.48 9.57 34.51
C GLU A 181 4.87 9.58 33.88
N HIS A 182 5.04 10.24 32.72
CA HIS A 182 6.35 10.35 32.06
C HIS A 182 7.35 11.08 32.95
N ILE A 183 6.95 12.20 33.56
CA ILE A 183 7.82 12.96 34.45
C ILE A 183 8.25 12.15 35.66
N ARG A 184 7.33 11.41 36.30
CA ARG A 184 7.66 10.51 37.39
C ARG A 184 8.66 9.45 36.92
N MET A 185 8.36 8.78 35.81
CA MET A 185 9.22 7.74 35.25
C MET A 185 10.64 8.23 34.98
N LEU A 186 10.78 9.38 34.31
CA LEU A 186 12.07 9.99 33.95
C LEU A 186 12.90 10.42 35.16
N ARG A 187 12.25 10.78 36.28
CA ARG A 187 12.93 11.19 37.52
C ARG A 187 13.32 10.01 38.40
N GLU A 188 12.56 8.93 38.35
CA GLU A 188 12.75 7.76 39.21
C GLU A 188 13.65 6.68 38.59
N ASN A 189 13.81 6.69 37.26
CA ASN A 189 14.54 5.65 36.53
C ASN A 189 15.71 6.22 35.73
N ARG A 190 16.64 5.34 35.36
CA ARG A 190 17.77 5.70 34.50
C ARG A 190 17.28 5.91 33.06
N GLN A 191 17.58 7.08 32.51
CA GLN A 191 17.34 7.45 31.12
C GLN A 191 18.28 6.71 30.16
N LEU A 192 17.86 6.59 28.89
CA LEU A 192 18.70 6.12 27.81
C LEU A 192 19.78 7.18 27.50
N PRO A 193 20.98 6.78 27.06
CA PRO A 193 21.90 7.74 26.45
C PRO A 193 21.25 8.32 25.18
N LEU A 194 21.39 9.63 24.93
CA LEU A 194 20.73 10.25 23.77
C LEU A 194 21.17 9.64 22.43
N ARG A 195 22.42 9.19 22.33
CA ARG A 195 22.91 8.45 21.14
C ARG A 195 22.12 7.15 20.92
N THR A 196 21.72 6.47 21.99
CA THR A 196 20.88 5.28 21.93
C THR A 196 19.46 5.66 21.53
N LEU A 197 18.88 6.70 22.13
CA LEU A 197 17.55 7.20 21.78
C LEU A 197 17.44 7.52 20.28
N PHE A 198 18.42 8.24 19.73
CA PHE A 198 18.46 8.59 18.31
C PHE A 198 18.63 7.37 17.37
N ALA A 199 19.21 6.29 17.87
CA ALA A 199 19.45 5.07 17.10
C ALA A 199 18.29 4.05 17.18
N VAL A 200 17.25 4.30 17.99
CA VAL A 200 16.11 3.38 18.11
C VAL A 200 15.36 3.33 16.77
N GLY A 201 15.26 2.13 16.20
CA GLY A 201 14.40 1.81 15.07
C GLY A 201 13.30 0.81 15.45
N PRO A 202 12.43 0.42 14.49
CA PRO A 202 11.27 -0.45 14.75
C PRO A 202 11.61 -1.82 15.38
N ASP A 203 12.78 -2.38 15.06
CA ASP A 203 13.23 -3.68 15.60
C ASP A 203 14.01 -3.57 16.92
N SER A 204 14.10 -2.36 17.48
CA SER A 204 14.87 -2.10 18.70
C SER A 204 14.18 -2.70 19.94
N PRO A 205 14.92 -3.32 20.87
CA PRO A 205 14.34 -3.82 22.13
C PRO A 205 13.80 -2.69 23.03
N TYR A 206 14.15 -1.43 22.75
CA TYR A 206 13.62 -0.27 23.48
C TYR A 206 12.26 0.19 22.95
N TYR A 207 11.88 -0.20 21.73
CA TYR A 207 10.61 0.16 21.13
C TYR A 207 9.60 -0.97 21.31
N ASN A 208 8.42 -0.62 21.84
CA ASN A 208 7.34 -1.57 22.03
C ASN A 208 6.00 -0.84 21.92
N GLU A 209 5.27 -1.11 20.83
CA GLU A 209 3.95 -0.50 20.56
C GLU A 209 2.87 -0.94 21.55
N GLN A 210 3.01 -2.11 22.17
CA GLN A 210 2.06 -2.60 23.16
C GLN A 210 2.23 -1.93 24.53
N ASN A 211 3.42 -1.40 24.80
CA ASN A 211 3.74 -0.69 26.04
C ASN A 211 4.24 0.73 25.74
N LYS A 212 3.29 1.62 25.39
CA LYS A 212 3.55 3.05 25.16
C LYS A 212 3.98 3.82 26.43
N GLY A 213 3.93 3.19 27.60
CA GLY A 213 4.46 3.74 28.85
C GLY A 213 5.92 3.38 29.12
N SER A 214 6.72 3.05 28.10
CA SER A 214 8.13 2.70 28.30
C SER A 214 9.01 3.94 28.45
N MET A 215 10.25 3.74 28.94
CA MET A 215 11.25 4.81 29.05
C MET A 215 11.49 5.51 27.71
N PHE A 216 11.42 4.78 26.59
CA PHE A 216 11.62 5.35 25.25
C PHE A 216 10.60 6.44 24.95
N TYR A 217 9.31 6.19 25.15
CA TYR A 217 8.25 7.18 24.89
C TYR A 217 8.36 8.37 25.83
N ALA A 218 8.63 8.12 27.11
CA ALA A 218 8.78 9.19 28.10
C ALA A 218 9.96 10.12 27.74
N GLU A 219 11.10 9.56 27.34
CA GLU A 219 12.29 10.34 26.99
C GLU A 219 12.16 11.03 25.62
N SER A 220 11.56 10.36 24.64
CA SER A 220 11.17 10.96 23.36
C SER A 220 10.26 12.18 23.57
N TRP A 221 9.24 12.05 24.42
CA TRP A 221 8.37 13.16 24.81
C TRP A 221 9.16 14.29 25.47
N ALA A 222 10.05 13.98 26.43
CA ALA A 222 10.81 15.00 27.15
C ALA A 222 11.73 15.79 26.22
N LEU A 223 12.43 15.11 25.30
CA LEU A 223 13.30 15.75 24.33
C LEU A 223 12.51 16.58 23.31
N ALA A 224 11.43 16.04 22.75
CA ALA A 224 10.56 16.79 21.85
C ALA A 224 9.98 18.04 22.53
N HIS A 225 9.46 17.89 23.75
CA HIS A 225 8.93 18.99 24.53
C HIS A 225 10.01 20.04 24.83
N TYR A 226 11.23 19.62 25.21
CA TYR A 226 12.36 20.52 25.43
C TYR A 226 12.69 21.33 24.17
N LEU A 227 12.88 20.66 23.04
CA LEU A 227 13.27 21.28 21.77
C LEU A 227 12.18 22.23 21.26
N MET A 228 10.91 21.82 21.30
CA MET A 228 9.79 22.68 20.88
C MET A 228 9.66 23.92 21.77
N THR A 229 9.82 23.76 23.08
CA THR A 229 9.78 24.88 24.03
C THR A 229 10.93 25.86 23.80
N LYS A 230 12.15 25.33 23.65
CA LYS A 230 13.35 26.13 23.38
C LYS A 230 13.23 26.84 22.03
N SER A 231 12.73 26.17 21.00
CA SER A 231 12.46 26.78 19.70
C SER A 231 11.50 27.96 19.77
N PHE A 232 10.42 27.83 20.54
CA PHE A 232 9.49 28.92 20.76
C PHE A 232 10.13 30.09 21.50
N GLN A 233 10.87 29.83 22.58
CA GLN A 233 11.54 30.85 23.38
C GLN A 233 12.60 31.61 22.59
N GLU A 234 13.38 30.89 21.76
CA GLU A 234 14.45 31.45 20.94
C GLU A 234 13.96 32.00 19.60
N LYS A 235 12.68 31.80 19.24
CA LYS A 235 12.09 32.14 17.93
C LYS A 235 12.88 31.55 16.77
N LYS A 236 13.37 30.32 16.94
CA LYS A 236 14.21 29.60 15.97
C LYS A 236 13.86 28.11 15.98
N SER A 237 13.58 27.52 14.82
CA SER A 237 13.37 26.07 14.75
C SER A 237 14.68 25.33 15.00
N LEU A 238 14.66 24.42 15.98
CA LEU A 238 15.75 23.50 16.28
C LEU A 238 15.59 22.16 15.54
N LEU A 239 14.36 21.83 15.12
CA LEU A 239 14.05 20.59 14.42
C LEU A 239 14.25 20.71 12.90
N ASP A 240 14.08 21.90 12.30
CA ASP A 240 14.21 22.06 10.84
C ASP A 240 15.61 21.67 10.31
N PRO A 241 16.73 22.10 10.94
CA PRO A 241 18.06 21.68 10.48
C PRO A 241 18.28 20.18 10.63
N TYR A 242 17.72 19.57 11.68
CA TYR A 242 17.78 18.14 11.92
C TYR A 242 17.01 17.36 10.85
N LEU A 243 15.75 17.71 10.60
CA LEU A 243 14.93 17.10 9.56
C LEU A 243 15.50 17.30 8.14
N ALA A 244 16.19 18.43 7.90
CA ALA A 244 16.88 18.65 6.63
C ALA A 244 18.06 17.68 6.41
N GLU A 245 18.80 17.31 7.46
CA GLU A 245 19.84 16.26 7.39
C GLU A 245 19.22 14.89 7.14
N ILE A 246 18.13 14.55 7.84
CA ILE A 246 17.39 13.29 7.62
C ILE A 246 16.90 13.20 6.17
N GLY A 247 16.34 14.29 5.63
CA GLY A 247 15.89 14.35 4.24
C GLY A 247 17.01 14.17 3.21
N ARG A 248 18.29 14.40 3.59
CA ARG A 248 19.48 14.10 2.77
C ARG A 248 19.94 12.64 2.88
N GLY A 249 19.33 11.85 3.76
CA GLY A 249 19.70 10.47 4.04
C GLY A 249 20.80 10.33 5.10
N THR A 250 21.10 11.38 5.87
CA THR A 250 21.99 11.28 7.04
C THR A 250 21.29 10.45 8.13
N ASP A 251 22.02 9.55 8.79
CA ASP A 251 21.44 8.78 9.90
C ASP A 251 21.07 9.70 11.09
N SER A 252 20.10 9.25 11.88
CA SER A 252 19.52 10.03 12.98
C SER A 252 20.53 10.49 14.03
N VAL A 253 21.55 9.68 14.34
CA VAL A 253 22.56 10.02 15.36
C VAL A 253 23.49 11.12 14.83
N THR A 254 23.98 10.96 13.60
CA THR A 254 24.86 11.96 12.95
C THR A 254 24.12 13.27 12.71
N ALA A 255 22.87 13.20 12.22
CA ALA A 255 22.03 14.36 12.01
C ALA A 255 21.81 15.16 13.31
N ALA A 256 21.61 14.47 14.44
CA ALA A 256 21.45 15.11 15.74
C ALA A 256 22.73 15.83 16.17
N ALA A 257 23.90 15.20 16.00
CA ALA A 257 25.18 15.82 16.32
C ALA A 257 25.45 17.10 15.49
N HIS A 258 25.05 17.11 14.22
CA HIS A 258 25.18 18.29 13.35
C HIS A 258 24.20 19.42 13.69
N ALA A 259 22.94 19.06 13.95
CA ALA A 259 21.84 20.04 14.05
C ALA A 259 21.55 20.49 15.49
N LEU A 260 21.64 19.58 16.46
CA LEU A 260 21.26 19.79 17.86
C LEU A 260 22.48 20.01 18.78
N GLY A 261 23.69 19.79 18.27
CA GLY A 261 24.95 19.96 19.00
C GLY A 261 25.46 18.66 19.61
N ASN A 262 26.44 18.76 20.51
CA ASN A 262 27.04 17.58 21.15
C ASN A 262 25.98 16.81 21.98
N PRO A 263 25.74 15.51 21.72
CA PRO A 263 24.77 14.71 22.47
C PRO A 263 24.99 14.73 23.98
N ASP A 264 26.23 14.77 24.46
CA ASP A 264 26.51 14.75 25.90
C ASP A 264 26.12 16.07 26.57
N ASP A 265 26.22 17.20 25.85
CA ASP A 265 25.79 18.50 26.33
C ASP A 265 24.26 18.58 26.35
N LEU A 266 23.61 18.10 25.28
CA LEU A 266 22.15 18.02 25.17
C LEU A 266 21.55 17.11 26.25
N GLU A 267 22.21 16.00 26.59
CA GLU A 267 21.77 15.08 27.65
C GLU A 267 21.78 15.77 29.02
N ARG A 268 22.79 16.58 29.32
CA ARG A 268 22.83 17.37 30.57
C ARG A 268 21.76 18.48 30.59
N GLU A 269 21.53 19.14 29.46
CA GLU A 269 20.46 20.12 29.31
C GLU A 269 19.08 19.48 29.54
N LEU A 270 18.84 18.32 28.93
CA LEU A 270 17.59 17.57 29.06
C LEU A 270 17.39 17.07 30.50
N ALA A 271 18.43 16.53 31.14
CA ALA A 271 18.35 16.12 32.54
C ALA A 271 17.98 17.29 33.46
N SER A 272 18.58 18.47 33.26
CA SER A 272 18.22 19.70 33.98
C SER A 272 16.77 20.13 33.71
N TYR A 273 16.32 20.00 32.46
CA TYR A 273 14.96 20.31 32.05
C TYR A 273 13.92 19.41 32.75
N ILE A 274 14.16 18.10 32.79
CA ILE A 274 13.28 17.10 33.44
C ILE A 274 13.09 17.40 34.94
N GLN A 275 14.11 17.96 35.61
CA GLN A 275 14.07 18.24 37.06
C GLN A 275 13.34 19.55 37.43
N LYS A 276 12.88 20.34 36.45
CA LYS A 276 12.15 21.58 36.73
C LYS A 276 10.84 21.31 37.48
N SER A 277 10.51 22.16 38.45
CA SER A 277 9.22 22.08 39.18
C SER A 277 8.01 22.50 38.34
N SER A 278 8.25 23.22 37.23
CA SER A 278 7.21 23.69 36.31
C SER A 278 7.72 23.72 34.87
N PHE A 279 6.82 23.44 33.92
CA PHE A 279 7.10 23.47 32.48
C PHE A 279 6.40 24.65 31.82
N VAL A 280 6.98 25.16 30.73
CA VAL A 280 6.35 26.19 29.90
C VAL A 280 5.35 25.52 28.98
N LEU A 281 4.09 25.93 29.09
CA LEU A 281 3.02 25.46 28.21
C LEU A 281 2.81 26.46 27.07
N LEU A 282 2.67 25.91 25.87
CA LEU A 282 2.25 26.68 24.70
C LEU A 282 0.72 26.84 24.73
N LYS A 283 0.26 28.07 24.50
CA LYS A 283 -1.15 28.45 24.58
C LYS A 283 -1.64 28.93 23.23
N GLU A 284 -2.67 28.29 22.70
CA GLU A 284 -3.28 28.67 21.43
C GLU A 284 -4.69 29.20 21.60
N GLN A 285 -4.91 30.41 21.09
CA GLN A 285 -6.22 31.08 21.07
C GLN A 285 -6.87 31.09 19.69
N GLY A 286 -6.11 30.87 18.61
CA GLY A 286 -6.64 30.90 17.24
C GLY A 286 -7.55 29.71 16.93
N ALA A 287 -7.14 28.52 17.38
CA ALA A 287 -7.84 27.27 17.17
C ALA A 287 -9.15 27.13 17.97
N THR A 288 -9.45 28.01 18.92
CA THR A 288 -10.69 27.98 19.71
C THR A 288 -11.91 28.53 18.95
N ARG A 289 -11.73 29.05 17.73
CA ARG A 289 -12.77 29.69 16.91
C ARG A 289 -13.75 28.73 16.21
N VAL A 290 -13.65 27.43 16.47
CA VAL A 290 -14.60 26.44 15.93
C VAL A 290 -15.98 26.67 16.57
N ASP A 291 -17.03 26.75 15.75
CA ASP A 291 -18.43 26.80 16.22
C ASP A 291 -19.12 25.44 15.99
N PRO A 292 -19.24 24.60 17.03
CA PRO A 292 -19.90 23.30 16.88
C PRO A 292 -21.38 23.38 16.48
N ASN A 293 -22.04 24.53 16.63
CA ASN A 293 -23.44 24.70 16.23
C ASN A 293 -23.60 24.86 14.72
N SER A 294 -22.53 25.22 13.99
CA SER A 294 -22.56 25.34 12.53
C SER A 294 -22.55 23.98 11.82
N PHE A 295 -22.26 22.89 12.53
CA PHE A 295 -22.20 21.55 11.93
C PHE A 295 -23.59 21.07 11.50
N THR A 296 -23.62 20.20 10.48
CA THR A 296 -24.87 19.59 10.03
C THR A 296 -25.12 18.30 10.80
N VAL A 297 -26.39 18.00 11.07
CA VAL A 297 -26.79 16.83 11.86
C VAL A 297 -27.93 16.13 11.14
N ARG A 298 -27.83 14.81 11.03
CA ARG A 298 -28.92 13.98 10.53
C ARG A 298 -29.08 12.74 11.39
N VAL A 299 -30.32 12.26 11.47
CA VAL A 299 -30.61 10.94 12.01
C VAL A 299 -30.18 9.89 10.98
N MET A 300 -29.51 8.84 11.44
CA MET A 300 -29.15 7.70 10.60
C MET A 300 -30.27 6.66 10.66
N SER A 301 -30.52 6.00 9.52
CA SER A 301 -31.31 4.79 9.52
C SER A 301 -30.59 3.68 10.29
N GLN A 302 -31.35 2.68 10.75
CA GLN A 302 -30.77 1.54 11.45
C GLN A 302 -29.75 0.80 10.55
N ALA A 303 -30.10 0.54 9.29
CA ALA A 303 -29.20 -0.06 8.30
C ALA A 303 -27.88 0.71 8.11
N GLU A 304 -27.91 2.05 8.03
CA GLU A 304 -26.67 2.85 7.93
C GLU A 304 -25.81 2.75 9.19
N SER A 305 -26.43 2.82 10.38
CA SER A 305 -25.68 2.73 11.63
C SER A 305 -25.07 1.33 11.84
N GLU A 306 -25.78 0.28 11.45
CA GLU A 306 -25.30 -1.11 11.47
C GLU A 306 -24.20 -1.34 10.43
N ALA A 307 -24.31 -0.76 9.23
CA ALA A 307 -23.26 -0.85 8.21
C ALA A 307 -21.92 -0.31 8.71
N VAL A 308 -21.91 0.90 9.27
CA VAL A 308 -20.67 1.54 9.76
C VAL A 308 -20.07 0.77 10.94
N ARG A 309 -20.91 0.33 11.89
CA ARG A 309 -20.44 -0.44 13.06
C ARG A 309 -19.96 -1.83 12.65
N GLY A 310 -20.65 -2.48 11.71
CA GLY A 310 -20.27 -3.76 11.13
C GLY A 310 -18.93 -3.68 10.37
N ASP A 311 -18.70 -2.58 9.65
CA ASP A 311 -17.42 -2.32 8.98
C ASP A 311 -16.26 -2.18 9.99
N LEU A 312 -16.46 -1.40 11.06
CA LEU A 312 -15.49 -1.29 12.15
C LEU A 312 -15.19 -2.66 12.77
N LEU A 313 -16.21 -3.46 13.06
CA LEU A 313 -16.06 -4.82 13.60
C LEU A 313 -15.28 -5.73 12.66
N ALA A 314 -15.56 -5.67 11.35
CA ALA A 314 -14.87 -6.47 10.34
C ALA A 314 -13.37 -6.16 10.34
N ARG A 315 -13.01 -4.87 10.37
CA ARG A 315 -11.61 -4.42 10.40
C ARG A 315 -10.92 -4.73 11.74
N ASN A 316 -11.67 -4.76 12.84
CA ASN A 316 -11.22 -5.24 14.16
C ASN A 316 -11.15 -6.77 14.28
N ARG A 317 -11.38 -7.50 13.17
CA ARG A 317 -11.37 -8.97 13.10
C ARG A 317 -12.43 -9.67 13.95
N ARG A 318 -13.48 -8.95 14.36
CA ARG A 318 -14.67 -9.53 15.00
C ARG A 318 -15.63 -10.03 13.92
N TYR A 319 -15.18 -11.01 13.14
CA TYR A 319 -15.84 -11.41 11.90
C TYR A 319 -17.28 -11.89 12.11
N ALA A 320 -17.54 -12.66 13.18
CA ALA A 320 -18.89 -13.16 13.45
C ALA A 320 -19.87 -12.01 13.76
N ASP A 321 -19.48 -11.07 14.63
CA ASP A 321 -20.31 -9.92 14.99
C ASP A 321 -20.52 -8.98 13.79
N ALA A 322 -19.45 -8.75 13.03
CA ALA A 322 -19.50 -7.96 11.80
C ALA A 322 -20.45 -8.58 10.78
N GLN A 323 -20.31 -9.88 10.50
CA GLN A 323 -21.14 -10.58 9.53
C GLN A 323 -22.62 -10.51 9.92
N ALA A 324 -22.95 -10.77 11.19
CA ALA A 324 -24.32 -10.65 11.68
C ALA A 324 -24.87 -9.23 11.46
N MET A 325 -24.13 -8.21 11.91
CA MET A 325 -24.57 -6.82 11.81
C MET A 325 -24.73 -6.33 10.37
N LEU A 326 -23.81 -6.70 9.48
CA LEU A 326 -23.85 -6.33 8.06
C LEU A 326 -24.98 -7.06 7.31
N GLN A 327 -25.27 -8.31 7.67
CA GLN A 327 -26.42 -9.03 7.13
C GLN A 327 -27.74 -8.42 7.60
N ASP A 328 -27.81 -7.95 8.84
CA ASP A 328 -28.98 -7.26 9.39
C ASP A 328 -29.24 -5.94 8.65
N ALA A 329 -28.17 -5.17 8.38
CA ALA A 329 -28.23 -3.97 7.56
C ALA A 329 -28.75 -4.27 6.15
N LEU A 330 -28.26 -5.33 5.50
CA LEU A 330 -28.72 -5.74 4.16
C LEU A 330 -30.14 -6.30 4.12
N ARG A 331 -30.65 -6.86 5.23
CA ARG A 331 -32.07 -7.26 5.30
C ARG A 331 -33.00 -6.05 5.32
N GLN A 332 -32.56 -4.94 5.90
CA GLN A 332 -33.31 -3.68 5.97
C GLN A 332 -33.16 -2.86 4.69
N ASP A 333 -31.94 -2.78 4.16
CA ASP A 333 -31.62 -2.14 2.88
C ASP A 333 -30.80 -3.09 1.99
N PRO A 334 -31.45 -3.88 1.13
CA PRO A 334 -30.76 -4.80 0.22
C PRO A 334 -29.85 -4.13 -0.81
N LYS A 335 -29.86 -2.79 -0.92
CA LYS A 335 -29.00 -2.01 -1.82
C LYS A 335 -27.92 -1.24 -1.06
N ASN A 336 -27.73 -1.51 0.24
CA ASN A 336 -26.69 -0.87 1.03
C ASN A 336 -25.29 -1.29 0.52
N VAL A 337 -24.67 -0.41 -0.25
CA VAL A 337 -23.36 -0.64 -0.88
C VAL A 337 -22.27 -0.83 0.18
N GLU A 338 -22.28 -0.03 1.24
CA GLU A 338 -21.28 -0.10 2.32
C GLU A 338 -21.30 -1.49 2.97
N SER A 339 -22.48 -2.03 3.28
CA SER A 339 -22.58 -3.37 3.84
C SER A 339 -22.09 -4.47 2.89
N MET A 340 -22.35 -4.34 1.58
CA MET A 340 -21.80 -5.28 0.59
C MET A 340 -20.27 -5.20 0.52
N VAL A 341 -19.71 -3.99 0.56
CA VAL A 341 -18.26 -3.77 0.55
C VAL A 341 -17.62 -4.37 1.81
N SER A 342 -18.16 -4.08 2.99
CA SER A 342 -17.64 -4.60 4.25
C SER A 342 -17.71 -6.13 4.33
N LEU A 343 -18.80 -6.75 3.81
CA LEU A 343 -18.86 -8.21 3.69
C LEU A 343 -17.83 -8.74 2.70
N GLY A 344 -17.63 -8.07 1.56
CA GLY A 344 -16.58 -8.43 0.60
C GLY A 344 -15.18 -8.38 1.22
N LEU A 345 -14.87 -7.34 2.00
CA LEU A 345 -13.61 -7.19 2.73
C LEU A 345 -13.44 -8.26 3.80
N LEU A 346 -14.50 -8.55 4.56
CA LEU A 346 -14.52 -9.58 5.58
C LEU A 346 -14.24 -10.97 5.00
N GLU A 347 -14.87 -11.33 3.88
CA GLU A 347 -14.59 -12.59 3.18
C GLU A 347 -13.17 -12.62 2.63
N PHE A 348 -12.68 -11.49 2.10
CA PHE A 348 -11.32 -11.38 1.58
C PHE A 348 -10.27 -11.59 2.68
N GLN A 349 -10.45 -10.98 3.86
CA GLN A 349 -9.57 -11.11 5.02
C GLN A 349 -9.54 -12.54 5.58
N GLN A 350 -10.64 -13.28 5.46
CA GLN A 350 -10.72 -14.70 5.83
C GLN A 350 -10.19 -15.65 4.73
N GLY A 351 -9.76 -15.11 3.58
CA GLY A 351 -9.23 -15.90 2.47
C GLY A 351 -10.28 -16.48 1.53
N HIS A 352 -11.57 -16.20 1.74
CA HIS A 352 -12.69 -16.66 0.92
C HIS A 352 -12.85 -15.81 -0.36
N ARG A 353 -11.82 -15.83 -1.22
CA ARG A 353 -11.71 -14.94 -2.40
C ARG A 353 -12.93 -15.01 -3.33
N THR A 354 -13.49 -16.19 -3.55
CA THR A 354 -14.67 -16.35 -4.42
C THR A 354 -15.92 -15.67 -3.86
N GLU A 355 -16.15 -15.73 -2.55
CA GLU A 355 -17.30 -15.06 -1.92
C GLU A 355 -17.10 -13.54 -1.87
N ALA A 356 -15.89 -13.09 -1.56
CA ALA A 356 -15.53 -11.69 -1.62
C ALA A 356 -15.79 -11.07 -3.01
N GLN A 357 -15.38 -11.76 -4.08
CA GLN A 357 -15.63 -11.32 -5.45
C GLN A 357 -17.12 -11.15 -5.75
N LYS A 358 -17.98 -12.06 -5.28
CA LYS A 358 -19.44 -11.95 -5.45
C LYS A 358 -20.00 -10.69 -4.79
N TRP A 359 -19.52 -10.35 -3.59
CA TRP A 359 -19.96 -9.15 -2.88
C TRP A 359 -19.57 -7.86 -3.62
N PHE A 360 -18.32 -7.73 -4.06
CA PHE A 360 -17.89 -6.56 -4.82
C PHE A 360 -18.61 -6.45 -6.18
N ALA A 361 -18.82 -7.58 -6.87
CA ALA A 361 -19.58 -7.63 -8.13
C ALA A 361 -21.05 -7.22 -7.98
N ARG A 362 -21.64 -7.38 -6.78
CA ARG A 362 -22.99 -6.87 -6.46
C ARG A 362 -23.00 -5.37 -6.13
N ALA A 363 -21.91 -4.86 -5.54
CA ALA A 363 -21.79 -3.46 -5.13
C ALA A 363 -21.57 -2.52 -6.33
N VAL A 364 -20.69 -2.88 -7.27
CA VAL A 364 -20.30 -2.01 -8.41
C VAL A 364 -21.49 -1.55 -9.27
N PRO A 365 -22.45 -2.41 -9.67
CA PRO A 365 -23.59 -2.00 -10.51
C PRO A 365 -24.55 -1.01 -9.85
N LEU A 366 -24.49 -0.82 -8.54
CA LEU A 366 -25.32 0.13 -7.81
C LEU A 366 -24.82 1.58 -7.91
N ASN A 367 -23.97 1.87 -8.90
CA ASN A 367 -23.25 3.15 -9.05
C ASN A 367 -22.51 3.54 -7.77
N SER A 368 -21.79 2.58 -7.21
CA SER A 368 -21.03 2.74 -5.98
C SER A 368 -20.05 3.91 -6.09
N LYS A 369 -20.23 4.92 -5.23
CA LYS A 369 -19.22 5.95 -4.95
C LYS A 369 -18.19 5.47 -3.91
N ASN A 370 -18.13 4.18 -3.62
CA ASN A 370 -17.16 3.60 -2.72
C ASN A 370 -15.91 3.16 -3.51
N VAL A 371 -14.75 3.67 -3.11
CA VAL A 371 -13.46 3.43 -3.76
C VAL A 371 -13.11 1.95 -3.73
N LEU A 372 -13.30 1.30 -2.57
CA LEU A 372 -12.95 -0.10 -2.36
C LEU A 372 -13.82 -1.06 -3.18
N ALA A 373 -15.12 -0.79 -3.32
CA ALA A 373 -15.99 -1.59 -4.17
C ALA A 373 -15.42 -1.75 -5.58
N ASN A 374 -15.04 -0.62 -6.17
CA ASN A 374 -14.52 -0.54 -7.52
C ASN A 374 -13.10 -1.12 -7.63
N TYR A 375 -12.23 -0.79 -6.67
CA TYR A 375 -10.85 -1.30 -6.63
C TYR A 375 -10.78 -2.81 -6.44
N TYR A 376 -11.44 -3.37 -5.43
CA TYR A 376 -11.38 -4.80 -5.15
C TYR A 376 -12.10 -5.63 -6.23
N TYR A 377 -13.21 -5.14 -6.79
CA TYR A 377 -13.81 -5.77 -7.96
C TYR A 377 -12.77 -5.93 -9.10
N ALA A 378 -12.11 -4.83 -9.46
CA ALA A 378 -11.12 -4.81 -10.53
C ALA A 378 -9.93 -5.71 -10.22
N TRP A 379 -9.34 -5.56 -9.04
CA TRP A 379 -8.18 -6.33 -8.61
C TRP A 379 -8.47 -7.83 -8.58
N MET A 380 -9.65 -8.25 -8.08
CA MET A 380 -10.01 -9.66 -8.03
C MET A 380 -10.29 -10.24 -9.43
N ALA A 381 -10.94 -9.46 -10.30
CA ALA A 381 -11.16 -9.86 -11.68
C ALA A 381 -9.81 -10.02 -12.43
N MET A 382 -8.87 -9.10 -12.26
CA MET A 382 -7.53 -9.19 -12.87
C MET A 382 -6.73 -10.42 -12.43
N ASN A 383 -6.94 -10.90 -11.21
CA ASN A 383 -6.30 -12.09 -10.68
C ASN A 383 -7.05 -13.40 -11.01
N SER A 384 -8.21 -13.31 -11.66
CA SER A 384 -8.90 -14.49 -12.20
C SER A 384 -8.34 -14.86 -13.57
N HIS A 385 -8.03 -16.14 -13.80
CA HIS A 385 -7.53 -16.60 -15.09
C HIS A 385 -8.62 -16.43 -16.17
N ASN A 386 -8.25 -15.84 -17.32
CA ASN A 386 -9.11 -15.54 -18.48
C ASN A 386 -10.11 -14.39 -18.28
N LEU A 387 -9.61 -13.15 -18.33
CA LEU A 387 -10.45 -11.98 -18.55
C LEU A 387 -10.99 -11.98 -19.98
N ASP A 388 -12.32 -12.06 -20.15
CA ASP A 388 -12.94 -11.73 -21.43
C ASP A 388 -12.94 -10.21 -21.67
N GLU A 389 -13.26 -9.79 -22.89
CA GLU A 389 -13.21 -8.38 -23.28
C GLU A 389 -14.22 -7.53 -22.49
N ALA A 390 -15.39 -8.09 -22.17
CA ALA A 390 -16.42 -7.41 -21.40
C ALA A 390 -15.98 -7.14 -19.95
N THR A 391 -15.39 -8.14 -19.30
CA THR A 391 -14.84 -8.04 -17.95
C THR A 391 -13.64 -7.11 -17.95
N SER A 392 -12.78 -7.16 -18.97
CA SER A 392 -11.66 -6.23 -19.13
C SER A 392 -12.12 -4.77 -19.20
N ALA A 393 -13.15 -4.47 -20.00
CA ALA A 393 -13.71 -3.12 -20.06
C ALA A 393 -14.30 -2.67 -18.71
N GLN A 394 -14.96 -3.57 -17.99
CA GLN A 394 -15.51 -3.27 -16.66
C GLN A 394 -14.41 -3.09 -15.60
N VAL A 395 -13.30 -3.83 -15.68
CA VAL A 395 -12.11 -3.64 -14.83
C VAL A 395 -11.54 -2.24 -15.03
N GLN A 396 -11.28 -1.84 -16.28
CA GLN A 396 -10.75 -0.49 -16.58
C GLN A 396 -11.70 0.59 -16.03
N LYS A 397 -13.00 0.47 -16.31
CA LYS A 397 -14.02 1.42 -15.84
C LYS A 397 -14.09 1.50 -14.32
N SER A 398 -13.94 0.37 -13.63
CA SER A 398 -13.97 0.35 -12.15
C SER A 398 -12.73 1.03 -11.59
N LEU A 399 -11.54 0.79 -12.14
CA LEU A 399 -10.32 1.48 -11.72
C LEU A 399 -10.39 2.99 -11.96
N GLU A 400 -10.90 3.40 -13.12
CA GLU A 400 -11.16 4.82 -13.44
C GLU A 400 -12.19 5.44 -12.48
N ALA A 401 -13.24 4.71 -12.11
CA ALA A 401 -14.23 5.17 -11.13
C ALA A 401 -13.61 5.31 -9.73
N ALA A 402 -12.75 4.37 -9.31
CA ALA A 402 -12.04 4.47 -8.04
C ALA A 402 -11.15 5.72 -7.99
N ILE A 403 -10.42 5.99 -9.08
CA ILE A 403 -9.62 7.22 -9.25
C ILE A 403 -10.50 8.47 -9.25
N GLN A 404 -11.67 8.44 -9.90
CA GLN A 404 -12.58 9.59 -9.93
C GLN A 404 -13.17 9.90 -8.55
N VAL A 405 -13.50 8.86 -7.78
CA VAL A 405 -14.04 9.01 -6.42
C VAL A 405 -12.96 9.52 -5.46
N ASN A 406 -11.77 8.93 -5.49
CA ASN A 406 -10.63 9.38 -4.72
C ASN A 406 -9.37 9.46 -5.60
N PRO A 407 -9.06 10.64 -6.15
CA PRO A 407 -7.87 10.87 -6.98
C PRO A 407 -6.54 10.69 -6.23
N ARG A 408 -6.59 10.36 -4.94
CA ARG A 408 -5.41 10.18 -4.07
C ARG A 408 -5.27 8.75 -3.59
N PHE A 409 -6.12 7.85 -4.05
CA PHE A 409 -6.03 6.43 -3.77
C PHE A 409 -4.98 5.77 -4.67
N ALA A 410 -3.71 5.83 -4.25
CA ALA A 410 -2.57 5.26 -4.97
C ALA A 410 -2.78 3.81 -5.48
N PRO A 411 -3.44 2.89 -4.74
CA PRO A 411 -3.65 1.53 -5.22
C PRO A 411 -4.44 1.43 -6.53
N ALA A 412 -5.37 2.35 -6.81
CA ALA A 412 -6.13 2.31 -8.07
C ALA A 412 -5.28 2.71 -9.29
N TYR A 413 -4.36 3.66 -9.12
CA TYR A 413 -3.40 4.03 -10.17
C TYR A 413 -2.44 2.89 -10.46
N ASP A 414 -1.91 2.26 -9.42
CA ASP A 414 -1.02 1.11 -9.54
C ASP A 414 -1.73 -0.09 -10.19
N ALA A 415 -2.96 -0.40 -9.79
CA ALA A 415 -3.74 -1.46 -10.40
C ALA A 415 -4.07 -1.16 -11.88
N LEU A 416 -4.35 0.09 -12.24
CA LEU A 416 -4.57 0.47 -13.65
C LEU A 416 -3.28 0.37 -14.48
N ALA A 417 -2.14 0.71 -13.89
CA ALA A 417 -0.83 0.51 -14.51
C ALA A 417 -0.56 -0.98 -14.76
N HIS A 418 -0.78 -1.83 -13.76
CA HIS A 418 -0.66 -3.28 -13.91
C HIS A 418 -1.61 -3.84 -14.96
N PHE A 419 -2.87 -3.38 -14.99
CA PHE A 419 -3.87 -3.82 -15.96
C PHE A 419 -3.40 -3.58 -17.41
N TYR A 420 -2.88 -2.39 -17.70
CA TYR A 420 -2.30 -2.08 -19.01
C TYR A 420 -1.02 -2.87 -19.29
N ALA A 421 -0.14 -3.04 -18.30
CA ALA A 421 1.10 -3.79 -18.43
C ALA A 421 0.88 -5.28 -18.74
N GLN A 422 -0.06 -5.93 -18.04
CA GLN A 422 -0.39 -7.36 -18.25
C GLN A 422 -0.89 -7.64 -19.67
N ARG A 423 -1.54 -6.66 -20.29
CA ARG A 423 -2.03 -6.74 -21.67
C ARG A 423 -1.01 -6.29 -22.70
N ASN A 424 0.14 -5.77 -22.26
CA ASN A 424 1.14 -5.11 -23.09
C ASN A 424 0.53 -3.99 -23.96
N GLU A 425 -0.47 -3.29 -23.42
CA GLU A 425 -1.22 -2.22 -24.08
C GLU A 425 -0.95 -0.90 -23.38
N LYS A 426 -1.00 0.22 -24.12
CA LYS A 426 -0.92 1.58 -23.54
C LYS A 426 0.25 1.78 -22.54
N LEU A 427 1.42 1.19 -22.81
CA LEU A 427 2.55 1.16 -21.86
C LEU A 427 2.99 2.54 -21.36
N GLU A 428 2.93 3.59 -22.20
CA GLU A 428 3.20 4.96 -21.76
C GLU A 428 2.19 5.46 -20.72
N GLN A 429 0.90 5.15 -20.89
CA GLN A 429 -0.13 5.47 -19.90
C GLN A 429 0.07 4.63 -18.63
N ALA A 430 0.40 3.35 -18.77
CA ALA A 430 0.73 2.49 -17.64
C ALA A 430 1.87 3.09 -16.80
N HIS A 431 2.94 3.52 -17.46
CA HIS A 431 4.09 4.16 -16.81
C HIS A 431 3.69 5.45 -16.09
N MET A 432 2.87 6.31 -16.71
CA MET A 432 2.36 7.53 -16.07
C MET A 432 1.50 7.23 -14.83
N MET A 433 0.64 6.20 -14.88
CA MET A 433 -0.17 5.80 -13.72
C MET A 433 0.70 5.22 -12.59
N ALA A 434 1.70 4.40 -12.92
CA ALA A 434 2.64 3.86 -11.93
C ALA A 434 3.45 4.98 -11.24
N LEU A 435 3.95 5.96 -12.01
CA LEU A 435 4.62 7.13 -11.45
C LEU A 435 3.69 7.98 -10.57
N HIS A 436 2.40 8.06 -10.90
CA HIS A 436 1.43 8.76 -10.07
C HIS A 436 1.19 8.03 -8.74
N ALA A 437 1.11 6.69 -8.74
CA ALA A 437 1.04 5.90 -7.51
C ALA A 437 2.28 6.14 -6.62
N VAL A 438 3.48 6.14 -7.21
CA VAL A 438 4.74 6.49 -6.50
C VAL A 438 4.71 7.91 -5.94
N ALA A 439 4.14 8.87 -6.66
CA ALA A 439 4.05 10.25 -6.18
C ALA A 439 3.05 10.40 -5.02
N LEU A 440 1.97 9.62 -5.00
CA LEU A 440 0.95 9.63 -3.95
C LEU A 440 1.43 8.92 -2.67
N ASP A 441 2.16 7.82 -2.79
CA ASP A 441 2.76 7.10 -1.67
C ASP A 441 4.19 6.65 -2.02
N PRO A 442 5.19 7.54 -1.82
CA PRO A 442 6.58 7.26 -2.15
C PRO A 442 7.24 6.25 -1.21
N SER A 443 6.56 5.83 -0.14
CA SER A 443 7.08 4.89 0.85
C SER A 443 6.76 3.43 0.52
N ASN A 444 5.87 3.19 -0.43
CA ASN A 444 5.48 1.85 -0.85
C ASN A 444 6.40 1.33 -1.96
N VAL A 445 7.23 0.35 -1.61
CA VAL A 445 8.23 -0.24 -2.50
C VAL A 445 7.60 -0.84 -3.76
N TYR A 446 6.40 -1.41 -3.66
CA TYR A 446 5.78 -2.15 -4.76
C TYR A 446 5.42 -1.25 -5.95
N TYR A 447 5.08 0.01 -5.72
CA TYR A 447 4.80 0.97 -6.80
C TYR A 447 6.05 1.27 -7.65
N TYR A 448 7.24 1.24 -7.04
CA TYR A 448 8.50 1.32 -7.79
C TYR A 448 8.77 0.05 -8.59
N LEU A 449 8.46 -1.13 -8.03
CA LEU A 449 8.64 -2.40 -8.73
C LEU A 449 7.73 -2.50 -9.96
N THR A 450 6.49 -2.03 -9.86
CA THR A 450 5.55 -1.94 -10.99
C THR A 450 6.06 -0.99 -12.05
N THR A 451 6.56 0.18 -11.64
CA THR A 451 7.19 1.15 -12.55
C THR A 451 8.38 0.52 -13.29
N ALA A 452 9.26 -0.18 -12.57
CA ALA A 452 10.41 -0.87 -13.16
C ALA A 452 9.99 -1.96 -14.14
N HIS A 453 8.98 -2.77 -13.80
CA HIS A 453 8.45 -3.80 -14.70
C HIS A 453 7.87 -3.19 -15.99
N ILE A 454 7.11 -2.11 -15.91
CA ILE A 454 6.57 -1.41 -17.08
C ILE A 454 7.70 -0.85 -17.95
N LEU A 455 8.73 -0.27 -17.34
CA LEU A 455 9.91 0.23 -18.06
C LEU A 455 10.65 -0.91 -18.80
N MET A 456 10.71 -2.11 -18.21
CA MET A 456 11.25 -3.29 -18.91
C MET A 456 10.41 -3.66 -20.14
N LEU A 457 9.08 -3.66 -20.04
CA LEU A 457 8.18 -3.91 -21.18
C LEU A 457 8.34 -2.86 -22.29
N MET A 458 8.66 -1.62 -21.91
CA MET A 458 8.99 -0.52 -22.84
C MET A 458 10.42 -0.59 -23.40
N ASN A 459 11.19 -1.62 -23.06
CA ASN A 459 12.61 -1.76 -23.41
C ASN A 459 13.51 -0.64 -22.85
N ARG A 460 13.07 0.07 -21.81
CA ARG A 460 13.80 1.12 -21.09
C ARG A 460 14.50 0.56 -19.85
N VAL A 461 15.34 -0.44 -20.07
CA VAL A 461 15.89 -1.30 -19.01
C VAL A 461 16.78 -0.54 -18.04
N GLN A 462 17.56 0.43 -18.53
CA GLN A 462 18.42 1.24 -17.67
C GLN A 462 17.60 2.06 -16.66
N ASP A 463 16.46 2.61 -17.09
CA ASP A 463 15.57 3.35 -16.21
C ASP A 463 14.93 2.41 -15.17
N ALA A 464 14.56 1.19 -15.58
CA ALA A 464 14.03 0.18 -14.67
C ALA A 464 15.02 -0.17 -13.54
N ILE A 465 16.31 -0.32 -13.87
CA ILE A 465 17.39 -0.58 -12.90
C ILE A 465 17.50 0.57 -11.90
N VAL A 466 17.49 1.82 -12.38
CA VAL A 466 17.59 3.01 -11.51
C VAL A 466 16.40 3.10 -10.56
N VAL A 467 15.19 2.85 -11.05
CA VAL A 467 13.96 2.84 -10.24
C VAL A 467 14.00 1.73 -9.18
N ALA A 468 14.40 0.52 -9.56
CA ALA A 468 14.53 -0.60 -8.61
C ALA A 468 15.59 -0.32 -7.53
N GLN A 469 16.75 0.22 -7.90
CA GLN A 469 17.80 0.61 -6.93
C GLN A 469 17.32 1.68 -5.94
N LYS A 470 16.53 2.66 -6.41
CA LYS A 470 15.94 3.66 -5.51
C LYS A 470 15.03 3.00 -4.47
N SER A 471 14.24 2.02 -4.87
CA SER A 471 13.32 1.30 -3.99
C SER A 471 14.02 0.45 -2.92
N GLN A 472 15.28 0.05 -3.14
CA GLN A 472 16.08 -0.68 -2.15
C GLN A 472 16.29 0.11 -0.85
N LYS A 473 16.39 1.44 -0.93
CA LYS A 473 16.55 2.33 0.23
C LYS A 473 15.24 2.60 0.97
N ILE A 474 14.11 2.22 0.37
CA ILE A 474 12.76 2.45 0.89
C ILE A 474 12.24 1.19 1.57
N ALA A 475 12.70 0.01 1.13
CA ALA A 475 12.32 -1.29 1.68
C ALA A 475 12.52 -1.34 3.20
N LYS A 476 11.45 -1.69 3.91
CA LYS A 476 11.36 -1.72 5.39
C LYS A 476 11.42 -3.13 5.95
N SER A 477 11.32 -4.15 5.10
CA SER A 477 11.36 -5.56 5.51
C SER A 477 12.26 -6.40 4.62
N SER A 478 12.68 -7.56 5.12
CA SER A 478 13.44 -8.55 4.34
C SER A 478 12.64 -9.05 3.13
N THR A 479 11.31 -9.17 3.25
CA THR A 479 10.43 -9.56 2.15
C THR A 479 10.39 -8.52 1.04
N GLU A 480 10.28 -7.24 1.41
CA GLU A 480 10.34 -6.12 0.45
C GLU A 480 11.70 -6.07 -0.24
N LEU A 481 12.79 -6.20 0.52
CA LEU A 481 14.14 -6.20 -0.03
C LEU A 481 14.34 -7.34 -1.03
N ALA A 482 13.88 -8.55 -0.71
CA ALA A 482 13.94 -9.69 -1.62
C ALA A 482 13.15 -9.45 -2.92
N ALA A 483 11.99 -8.79 -2.83
CA ALA A 483 11.21 -8.42 -4.02
C ALA A 483 11.95 -7.41 -4.90
N VAL A 484 12.61 -6.40 -4.29
CA VAL A 484 13.46 -5.44 -5.00
C VAL A 484 14.62 -6.14 -5.70
N GLU A 485 15.32 -7.02 -4.99
CA GLU A 485 16.45 -7.78 -5.53
C GLU A 485 16.03 -8.66 -6.70
N GLY A 486 14.86 -9.30 -6.63
CA GLY A 486 14.30 -10.09 -7.72
C GLY A 486 14.05 -9.26 -8.99
N VAL A 487 13.41 -8.10 -8.87
CA VAL A 487 13.15 -7.22 -10.02
C VAL A 487 14.44 -6.63 -10.59
N LEU A 488 15.36 -6.21 -9.72
CA LEU A 488 16.67 -5.69 -10.14
C LEU A 488 17.49 -6.75 -10.86
N GLY A 489 17.50 -7.99 -10.36
CA GLY A 489 18.14 -9.13 -11.00
C GLY A 489 17.58 -9.39 -12.40
N ASN A 490 16.25 -9.43 -12.53
CA ASN A 490 15.57 -9.59 -13.82
C ASN A 490 15.92 -8.47 -14.81
N ALA A 491 15.97 -7.22 -14.35
CA ALA A 491 16.33 -6.07 -15.18
C ALA A 491 17.79 -6.14 -15.66
N LEU A 492 18.72 -6.51 -14.78
CA LEU A 492 20.14 -6.68 -15.13
C LEU A 492 20.37 -7.83 -16.12
N GLN A 493 19.69 -8.96 -15.93
CA GLN A 493 19.74 -10.08 -16.87
C GLN A 493 19.19 -9.67 -18.24
N TYR A 494 18.06 -8.96 -18.27
CA TYR A 494 17.47 -8.46 -19.50
C TYR A 494 18.40 -7.47 -20.22
N GLN A 495 19.06 -6.58 -19.48
CA GLN A 495 20.07 -5.67 -20.03
C GLN A 495 21.25 -6.42 -20.66
N ALA A 496 21.77 -7.46 -19.98
CA ALA A 496 22.86 -8.28 -20.49
C ALA A 496 22.45 -8.98 -21.81
N ALA A 497 21.25 -9.55 -21.86
CA ALA A 497 20.73 -10.20 -23.06
C ALA A 497 20.59 -9.24 -24.25
N LEU A 498 20.13 -7.99 -24.01
CA LEU A 498 20.09 -6.96 -25.06
C LEU A 498 21.48 -6.60 -25.57
N ALA A 499 22.46 -6.43 -24.68
CA ALA A 499 23.83 -6.12 -25.06
C ALA A 499 24.48 -7.26 -25.86
N GLU A 500 24.22 -8.51 -25.52
CA GLU A 500 24.67 -9.67 -26.30
C GLU A 500 24.03 -9.71 -27.69
N ARG A 501 22.72 -9.44 -27.78
CA ARG A 501 22.02 -9.35 -29.05
C ARG A 501 22.61 -8.25 -29.94
N GLU A 502 22.90 -7.08 -29.39
CA GLU A 502 23.52 -5.98 -30.13
C GLU A 502 24.92 -6.37 -30.64
N LYS A 503 25.74 -7.00 -29.81
CA LYS A 503 27.06 -7.53 -30.21
C LYS A 503 26.92 -8.55 -31.36
N TYR A 504 25.98 -9.48 -31.26
CA TYR A 504 25.72 -10.47 -32.31
C TYR A 504 25.30 -9.81 -33.63
N MET A 505 24.36 -8.88 -33.59
CA MET A 505 23.89 -8.15 -34.77
C MET A 505 25.00 -7.30 -35.41
N ALA A 506 25.84 -6.65 -34.60
CA ALA A 506 26.99 -5.88 -35.08
C ALA A 506 28.05 -6.79 -35.75
N ALA A 507 28.34 -7.95 -35.16
CA ALA A 507 29.26 -8.94 -35.75
C ALA A 507 28.74 -9.48 -37.09
N GLN A 508 27.43 -9.76 -37.18
CA GLN A 508 26.81 -10.22 -38.42
C GLN A 508 26.89 -9.16 -39.53
N LYS A 509 26.62 -7.89 -39.19
CA LYS A 509 26.75 -6.77 -40.13
C LYS A 509 28.18 -6.59 -40.63
N SER A 510 29.17 -6.65 -39.73
CA SER A 510 30.60 -6.57 -40.07
C SER A 510 31.05 -7.73 -40.98
N ALA A 511 30.53 -8.93 -40.77
CA ALA A 511 30.81 -10.08 -41.62
C ALA A 511 30.24 -9.95 -43.05
N LEU A 512 29.07 -9.32 -43.20
CA LEU A 512 28.45 -9.04 -44.51
C LEU A 512 29.14 -7.92 -45.29
N GLU A 513 29.85 -7.02 -44.61
CA GLU A 513 30.57 -5.88 -45.21
C GLU A 513 32.03 -6.20 -45.58
N ARG A 514 32.53 -7.41 -45.25
CA ARG A 514 33.88 -7.85 -45.67
C ARG A 514 33.87 -8.24 -47.17
N PRO A 515 34.78 -7.68 -48.00
CA PRO A 515 34.90 -8.10 -49.39
C PRO A 515 35.32 -9.58 -49.46
N PRO A 516 34.86 -10.35 -50.46
CA PRO A 516 35.23 -11.75 -50.61
C PRO A 516 36.75 -11.88 -50.69
N SER A 517 37.33 -12.67 -49.77
CA SER A 517 38.76 -12.96 -49.82
C SER A 517 39.06 -13.75 -51.09
N VAL A 518 39.82 -13.15 -52.02
CA VAL A 518 40.35 -13.85 -53.18
C VAL A 518 41.33 -14.91 -52.69
N SER A 519 40.89 -16.17 -52.68
CA SER A 519 41.80 -17.31 -52.50
C SER A 519 42.51 -17.59 -53.83
N PRO A 520 43.82 -17.89 -53.85
CA PRO A 520 44.52 -18.22 -55.09
C PRO A 520 43.98 -19.54 -55.67
N PRO A 521 44.02 -19.72 -57.01
CA PRO A 521 43.38 -20.85 -57.68
C PRO A 521 44.10 -22.18 -57.37
N PRO A 522 43.36 -23.31 -57.23
CA PRO A 522 43.96 -24.61 -56.99
C PRO A 522 44.61 -25.18 -58.27
N SER A 523 45.69 -25.93 -58.10
CA SER A 523 46.38 -26.65 -59.17
C SER A 523 45.58 -27.87 -59.66
N PRO A 524 45.72 -28.28 -60.94
CA PRO A 524 44.95 -29.40 -61.48
C PRO A 524 45.61 -30.75 -61.16
N GLY A 525 44.92 -31.59 -60.39
CA GLY A 525 45.36 -32.95 -60.07
C GLY A 525 44.15 -33.86 -59.83
N THR A 526 43.93 -34.76 -60.80
CA THR A 526 43.28 -36.08 -60.77
C THR A 526 42.21 -36.37 -59.72
N ALA A 527 41.02 -36.68 -60.22
CA ALA A 527 39.90 -37.28 -59.49
C ALA A 527 40.27 -38.63 -58.87
N ASP A 528 39.87 -38.82 -57.61
CA ASP A 528 39.14 -40.02 -57.19
C ASP A 528 38.36 -39.75 -55.88
N LEU A 529 37.07 -40.10 -55.97
CA LEU A 529 36.05 -40.52 -54.99
C LEU A 529 36.13 -40.12 -53.50
N ASP A 530 34.92 -39.77 -53.04
CA ASP A 530 34.35 -39.75 -51.68
C ASP A 530 34.26 -38.45 -50.85
N GLU A 531 33.16 -38.41 -50.10
CA GLU A 531 32.77 -37.54 -48.97
C GLU A 531 31.97 -36.26 -49.24
N SER A 532 30.64 -36.43 -49.09
CA SER A 532 29.77 -35.66 -48.20
C SER A 532 30.24 -34.27 -47.75
N SER A 533 29.55 -33.23 -48.21
CA SER A 533 29.47 -31.96 -47.45
C SER A 533 28.00 -31.57 -47.27
N SER A 534 27.45 -32.02 -46.16
CA SER A 534 26.20 -31.53 -45.60
C SER A 534 26.42 -30.12 -45.04
N THR A 535 25.67 -29.16 -45.57
CA THR A 535 25.36 -27.91 -44.85
C THR A 535 24.50 -28.30 -43.62
N PRO A 536 24.78 -27.83 -42.39
CA PRO A 536 23.88 -28.12 -41.29
C PRO A 536 22.56 -27.36 -41.51
N PRO A 537 21.40 -28.04 -41.49
CA PRO A 537 20.12 -27.37 -41.66
C PRO A 537 19.81 -26.51 -40.43
N VAL A 538 19.26 -25.33 -40.68
CA VAL A 538 18.59 -24.52 -39.65
C VAL A 538 17.32 -25.27 -39.27
N LEU A 539 17.28 -25.84 -38.06
CA LEU A 539 16.10 -26.52 -37.52
C LEU A 539 15.04 -25.47 -37.21
N ARG A 540 13.96 -25.45 -38.00
CA ARG A 540 12.73 -24.69 -37.75
C ARG A 540 11.60 -25.69 -37.60
N HIS A 541 10.94 -25.74 -36.44
CA HIS A 541 9.85 -26.68 -36.16
C HIS A 541 8.49 -25.99 -35.99
N THR A 542 8.24 -24.90 -36.73
CA THR A 542 7.13 -23.97 -36.47
C THR A 542 5.76 -24.38 -37.02
N GLU A 543 5.55 -25.62 -37.50
CA GLU A 543 4.28 -26.06 -38.12
C GLU A 543 3.73 -27.41 -37.62
N ALA A 544 4.30 -28.00 -36.56
CA ALA A 544 3.91 -29.32 -36.10
C ALA A 544 2.63 -29.32 -35.22
N VAL A 545 1.71 -30.26 -35.46
CA VAL A 545 0.49 -30.43 -34.66
C VAL A 545 0.77 -31.31 -33.44
N ARG A 546 0.63 -30.74 -32.24
CA ARG A 546 0.80 -31.43 -30.96
C ARG A 546 -0.21 -32.57 -30.78
N GLY A 547 0.30 -33.74 -30.45
CA GLY A 547 -0.42 -34.93 -29.99
C GLY A 547 -0.55 -34.97 -28.46
N PRO A 548 -0.85 -36.14 -27.87
CA PRO A 548 -0.93 -36.30 -26.43
C PRO A 548 0.43 -36.01 -25.76
N ARG A 549 0.37 -35.68 -24.46
CA ARG A 549 1.55 -35.48 -23.64
C ARG A 549 2.08 -36.83 -23.17
N ASP A 550 3.39 -37.05 -23.29
CA ASP A 550 4.07 -38.24 -22.82
C ASP A 550 5.30 -37.91 -21.94
N ILE A 551 5.85 -38.94 -21.31
CA ILE A 551 7.00 -38.88 -20.40
C ILE A 551 7.96 -40.03 -20.70
N ALA A 552 9.24 -39.71 -20.88
CA ALA A 552 10.29 -40.69 -21.06
C ALA A 552 11.40 -40.52 -20.01
N VAL A 553 12.06 -41.63 -19.67
CA VAL A 553 13.24 -41.67 -18.79
C VAL A 553 14.38 -42.35 -19.54
N GLY A 554 15.55 -41.75 -19.49
CA GLY A 554 16.64 -42.10 -20.41
C GLY A 554 17.86 -41.22 -20.25
N VAL A 555 18.73 -41.25 -21.26
CA VAL A 555 19.97 -40.48 -21.32
C VAL A 555 19.87 -39.47 -22.47
N ILE A 556 20.29 -38.23 -22.21
CA ILE A 556 20.42 -37.20 -23.24
C ILE A 556 21.72 -37.46 -24.01
N GLU A 557 21.66 -37.85 -25.27
CA GLU A 557 22.83 -38.27 -26.04
C GLU A 557 23.52 -37.09 -26.72
N THR A 558 22.73 -36.27 -27.41
CA THR A 558 23.20 -35.04 -28.06
C THR A 558 22.28 -33.88 -27.76
N VAL A 559 22.86 -32.68 -27.64
CA VAL A 559 22.12 -31.43 -27.50
C VAL A 559 22.70 -30.45 -28.50
N LYS A 560 21.87 -29.97 -29.42
CA LYS A 560 22.23 -28.96 -30.41
C LYS A 560 21.34 -27.75 -30.17
N CYS A 561 21.96 -26.61 -29.91
CA CYS A 561 21.24 -25.36 -29.77
C CYS A 561 21.51 -24.42 -30.94
N SER A 562 20.47 -23.74 -31.40
CA SER A 562 20.57 -22.68 -32.39
C SER A 562 19.77 -21.47 -31.92
N ARG A 563 20.47 -20.39 -31.52
CA ARG A 563 19.87 -19.22 -30.85
C ARG A 563 19.14 -19.65 -29.56
N ASN A 564 17.81 -19.74 -29.63
CA ASN A 564 16.93 -20.10 -28.51
C ASN A 564 16.29 -21.48 -28.72
N SER A 565 16.48 -22.11 -29.89
CA SER A 565 16.00 -23.47 -30.10
C SER A 565 16.97 -24.47 -29.50
N LEU A 566 16.43 -25.59 -29.05
CA LEU A 566 17.17 -26.74 -28.58
C LEU A 566 16.58 -27.97 -29.25
N ASP A 567 17.44 -28.75 -29.88
CA ASP A 567 17.15 -30.08 -30.40
C ASP A 567 18.02 -31.07 -29.63
N MET A 568 17.43 -32.16 -29.16
CA MET A 568 18.15 -33.20 -28.43
C MET A 568 17.74 -34.59 -28.85
N GLU A 569 18.74 -35.45 -28.99
CA GLU A 569 18.56 -36.90 -29.11
C GLU A 569 18.51 -37.50 -27.71
N PHE A 570 17.43 -38.21 -27.42
CA PHE A 570 17.13 -38.76 -26.11
C PHE A 570 16.88 -40.27 -26.21
N ASN A 571 17.80 -41.05 -25.66
CA ASN A 571 17.70 -42.49 -25.66
C ASN A 571 16.94 -42.96 -24.42
N SER A 572 15.67 -43.31 -24.62
CA SER A 572 14.84 -43.92 -23.59
C SER A 572 15.00 -45.44 -23.59
N GLN A 573 14.69 -46.11 -22.48
CA GLN A 573 14.74 -47.57 -22.40
C GLN A 573 13.84 -48.32 -23.41
N ARG A 574 12.93 -47.61 -24.10
CA ARG A 574 11.95 -48.18 -25.03
C ARG A 574 12.21 -47.81 -26.49
N GLN A 575 12.75 -46.62 -26.75
CA GLN A 575 13.03 -46.09 -28.10
C GLN A 575 13.89 -44.82 -28.04
N GLU A 576 14.57 -44.51 -29.14
CA GLU A 576 15.28 -43.25 -29.35
C GLU A 576 14.27 -42.15 -29.74
N LEU A 577 14.35 -40.99 -29.09
CA LEU A 577 13.46 -39.84 -29.29
C LEU A 577 14.26 -38.63 -29.78
N HIS A 578 13.68 -37.88 -30.71
CA HIS A 578 14.15 -36.55 -31.09
C HIS A 578 13.23 -35.50 -30.48
N LEU A 579 13.74 -34.76 -29.50
CA LEU A 579 12.96 -33.78 -28.75
C LEU A 579 13.46 -32.38 -29.06
N TYR A 580 12.54 -31.46 -29.36
CA TYR A 580 12.90 -30.09 -29.73
C TYR A 580 12.08 -29.05 -28.98
N THR A 581 12.59 -27.82 -28.97
CA THR A 581 11.85 -26.62 -28.56
C THR A 581 12.38 -25.43 -29.34
N ASP A 582 11.51 -24.51 -29.76
CA ASP A 582 11.93 -23.27 -30.42
C ASP A 582 12.42 -22.22 -29.40
N ASN A 583 12.18 -22.45 -28.11
CA ASN A 583 12.60 -21.56 -27.03
C ASN A 583 12.85 -22.32 -25.72
N TYR A 584 14.09 -22.78 -25.50
CA TYR A 584 14.44 -23.52 -24.28
C TYR A 584 14.39 -22.66 -23.00
N PHE A 585 14.23 -21.33 -23.07
CA PHE A 585 13.95 -20.49 -21.90
C PHE A 585 12.55 -20.72 -21.31
N GLN A 586 11.64 -21.35 -22.08
CA GLN A 586 10.30 -21.70 -21.64
C GLN A 586 10.20 -23.14 -21.12
N VAL A 587 11.26 -23.94 -21.28
CA VAL A 587 11.33 -25.32 -20.78
C VAL A 587 11.71 -25.31 -19.31
N GLN A 588 10.96 -26.05 -18.49
CA GLN A 588 11.26 -26.15 -17.07
C GLN A 588 12.41 -27.13 -16.84
N PHE A 589 13.53 -26.65 -16.30
CA PHE A 589 14.65 -27.48 -15.88
C PHE A 589 14.66 -27.65 -14.36
N SER A 590 14.80 -28.89 -13.91
CA SER A 590 14.94 -29.23 -12.50
C SER A 590 16.01 -30.30 -12.30
N ALA A 591 16.50 -30.45 -11.08
CA ALA A 591 17.49 -31.45 -10.72
C ALA A 591 16.97 -32.28 -9.54
N LEU A 592 16.99 -33.59 -9.69
CA LEU A 592 16.61 -34.55 -8.67
C LEU A 592 17.88 -35.12 -8.04
N ASN A 593 17.97 -35.02 -6.70
CA ASN A 593 19.05 -35.59 -5.89
C ASN A 593 20.45 -34.95 -6.05
N TYR A 594 20.56 -33.76 -6.64
CA TYR A 594 21.77 -32.93 -6.54
C TYR A 594 21.44 -31.44 -6.73
N LYS A 595 22.35 -30.57 -6.25
CA LYS A 595 22.28 -29.12 -6.50
C LYS A 595 23.33 -28.76 -7.56
N PRO A 596 22.96 -28.20 -8.71
CA PRO A 596 23.91 -27.69 -9.69
C PRO A 596 24.81 -26.62 -9.07
N THR A 597 26.11 -26.65 -9.38
CA THR A 597 27.05 -25.60 -8.95
C THR A 597 26.98 -24.44 -9.95
N GLY A 598 26.12 -23.46 -9.67
CA GLY A 598 25.88 -22.30 -10.53
C GLY A 598 24.63 -22.42 -11.39
N GLU A 599 24.45 -21.48 -12.33
CA GLU A 599 23.36 -21.51 -13.31
C GLU A 599 23.52 -22.70 -14.27
N LEU A 600 22.40 -23.36 -14.59
CA LEU A 600 22.36 -24.47 -15.54
C LEU A 600 22.26 -23.92 -16.97
N TYR A 601 23.20 -24.28 -17.83
CA TYR A 601 23.22 -23.94 -19.26
C TYR A 601 22.90 -25.19 -20.10
N PRO A 602 21.63 -25.39 -20.52
CA PRO A 602 21.17 -26.62 -21.18
C PRO A 602 22.03 -27.05 -22.37
N CYS A 603 22.45 -26.09 -23.19
CA CYS A 603 23.18 -26.34 -24.43
C CYS A 603 24.58 -26.92 -24.25
N THR A 604 25.16 -26.83 -23.06
CA THR A 604 26.55 -27.26 -22.82
C THR A 604 26.69 -28.21 -21.63
N GLN A 605 25.68 -28.30 -20.76
CA GLN A 605 25.82 -28.97 -19.47
C GLN A 605 24.97 -30.22 -19.27
N ILE A 606 23.94 -30.45 -20.10
CA ILE A 606 23.00 -31.57 -19.88
C ILE A 606 23.27 -32.76 -20.79
N GLN A 607 24.12 -32.61 -21.80
CA GLN A 607 24.50 -33.73 -22.65
C GLN A 607 25.15 -34.82 -21.80
N THR A 608 24.84 -36.09 -22.09
CA THR A 608 25.22 -37.30 -21.33
C THR A 608 24.55 -37.48 -19.97
N MET A 609 23.68 -36.56 -19.54
CA MET A 609 22.97 -36.69 -18.27
C MET A 609 21.77 -37.64 -18.38
N LYS A 610 21.47 -38.34 -17.28
CA LYS A 610 20.19 -39.05 -17.13
C LYS A 610 19.10 -38.04 -16.85
N ALA A 611 17.96 -38.18 -17.51
CA ALA A 611 16.85 -37.28 -17.30
C ALA A 611 15.51 -37.99 -17.38
N ARG A 612 14.52 -37.39 -16.72
CA ARG A 612 13.10 -37.61 -16.99
C ARG A 612 12.60 -36.41 -17.79
N VAL A 613 12.08 -36.66 -18.99
CA VAL A 613 11.62 -35.63 -19.92
C VAL A 613 10.11 -35.74 -20.11
N SER A 614 9.43 -34.60 -20.22
CA SER A 614 8.02 -34.55 -20.62
C SER A 614 7.89 -33.73 -21.89
N PHE A 615 7.09 -34.23 -22.84
CA PHE A 615 6.96 -33.66 -24.18
C PHE A 615 5.55 -33.90 -24.75
N TYR A 616 5.20 -33.15 -25.80
CA TYR A 616 4.04 -33.46 -26.65
C TYR A 616 4.50 -34.27 -27.85
N ASP A 617 3.85 -35.40 -28.15
CA ASP A 617 4.11 -36.14 -29.40
C ASP A 617 3.82 -35.26 -30.62
N ILE A 618 4.52 -35.47 -31.73
CA ILE A 618 4.14 -34.84 -33.01
C ILE A 618 3.28 -35.79 -33.84
N LYS A 619 2.07 -35.34 -34.17
CA LYS A 619 1.10 -36.17 -34.90
C LYS A 619 1.63 -36.52 -36.29
N GLY A 620 1.88 -37.82 -36.51
CA GLY A 620 2.36 -38.35 -37.80
C GLY A 620 3.89 -38.49 -37.90
N GLN A 621 4.64 -38.12 -36.87
CA GLN A 621 6.09 -38.30 -36.76
C GLN A 621 6.40 -39.14 -35.51
N PRO A 622 6.46 -40.48 -35.64
CA PRO A 622 6.80 -41.34 -34.51
C PRO A 622 8.21 -40.99 -34.03
N ASN A 623 8.37 -40.89 -32.71
CA ASN A 623 9.62 -40.54 -32.01
C ASN A 623 10.04 -39.06 -32.05
N GLU A 624 9.23 -38.17 -32.62
CA GLU A 624 9.44 -36.71 -32.51
C GLU A 624 8.51 -36.08 -31.46
N GLY A 625 9.04 -35.13 -30.68
CA GLY A 625 8.25 -34.47 -29.64
C GLY A 625 8.71 -33.06 -29.30
N GLU A 626 7.76 -32.22 -28.93
CA GLU A 626 8.04 -30.86 -28.43
C GLU A 626 8.25 -30.89 -26.90
N LEU A 627 9.43 -30.45 -26.48
CA LEU A 627 9.90 -30.52 -25.10
C LEU A 627 9.18 -29.54 -24.18
N ILE A 628 8.71 -30.02 -23.02
CA ILE A 628 8.02 -29.23 -21.99
C ILE A 628 8.91 -29.02 -20.76
N SER A 629 9.52 -30.10 -20.27
CA SER A 629 10.32 -30.06 -19.04
C SER A 629 11.39 -31.15 -19.03
N VAL A 630 12.52 -30.86 -18.38
CA VAL A 630 13.64 -31.78 -18.16
C VAL A 630 13.98 -31.82 -16.68
N GLU A 631 13.90 -32.99 -16.07
CA GLU A 631 14.33 -33.26 -14.70
C GLU A 631 15.61 -34.11 -14.74
N LEU A 632 16.75 -33.48 -14.43
CA LEU A 632 18.08 -34.09 -14.49
C LEU A 632 18.34 -34.94 -13.24
N SER A 633 19.00 -36.08 -13.42
CA SER A 633 19.50 -36.93 -12.33
C SER A 633 20.94 -37.35 -12.61
N LYS A 634 21.72 -37.52 -11.53
CA LYS A 634 23.08 -38.04 -11.60
C LYS A 634 23.12 -39.53 -11.26
#